data_AF-A0AA35WDY6-F1
#
_entry.id   AF-A0AA35WDY6-F1
#
_cell.length_a   1.000
_cell.length_b   1.000
_cell.length_c   1.000
_cell.angle_alpha   90.00
_cell.angle_beta   90.00
_cell.angle_gamma   90.00
#
_symmetry.space_group_name_H-M   'P 1'
#
loop_
_entity.id
_entity.type
_entity.pdbx_description
1 polymer ?
#
loop_
_entity_poly.entity_id
_entity_poly.type
_entity_poly.pdbx_seq_one_letter_code
_entity_poly.pdbx_strand_id
1 'polypeptide(L)'
;MLTYSSTHCSGSYSVEMVASWSLYKGTIEWFQMSRLKPAVPSSLTTGARKWSPAAPIAISYHQRYSCLRSSDTSVRAFSNHTVFSGKSLRCLRHTFLPVSLTLLPLTHSSSVLAQN
;
A
#
# COMPACT_ATOMS: atom_id res chain seq x y z
N MET A 1 -35.14 16.42 -2.58
CA MET A 1 -35.02 15.96 -3.97
C MET A 1 -34.27 17.03 -4.73
N LEU A 2 -32.98 16.83 -5.02
CA LEU A 2 -32.18 17.78 -5.80
C LEU A 2 -31.89 17.15 -7.15
N THR A 3 -32.61 17.63 -8.17
CA THR A 3 -32.43 17.23 -9.56
C THR A 3 -31.35 18.13 -10.16
N TYR A 4 -30.19 17.56 -10.48
CA TYR A 4 -29.14 18.25 -11.22
C TYR A 4 -29.17 17.78 -12.67
N SER A 5 -29.65 18.63 -13.57
CA SER A 5 -29.54 18.42 -15.02
C SER A 5 -28.22 19.00 -15.51
N SER A 6 -27.29 18.15 -15.94
CA SER A 6 -26.09 18.57 -16.65
C SER A 6 -26.20 18.14 -18.11
N THR A 7 -26.18 19.13 -19.01
CA THR A 7 -26.06 18.96 -20.45
C THR A 7 -24.69 18.36 -20.77
N HIS A 8 -24.72 17.20 -21.42
CA HIS A 8 -23.59 16.33 -21.74
C HIS A 8 -22.32 17.03 -22.26
N CYS A 9 -21.27 17.00 -21.44
CA CYS A 9 -19.90 16.77 -21.87
C CYS A 9 -19.44 15.46 -21.20
N SER A 10 -19.49 14.34 -21.93
CA SER A 10 -19.08 13.02 -21.42
C SER A 10 -17.56 12.93 -21.30
N GLY A 11 -17.02 13.51 -20.23
CA GLY A 11 -15.61 13.40 -19.83
C GLY A 11 -15.41 12.34 -18.75
N SER A 12 -14.23 11.72 -18.71
CA SER A 12 -13.80 10.98 -17.52
C SER A 12 -13.24 11.98 -16.51
N TYR A 13 -13.58 11.81 -15.23
CA TYR A 13 -13.11 12.65 -14.13
C TYR A 13 -12.57 11.78 -12.99
N SER A 14 -11.64 12.33 -12.21
CA SER A 14 -11.20 11.75 -10.95
C SER A 14 -11.66 12.61 -9.77
N VAL A 15 -11.92 11.94 -8.65
CA VAL A 15 -12.32 12.56 -7.40
C VAL A 15 -11.68 11.82 -6.24
N GLU A 16 -11.27 12.57 -5.23
CA GLU A 16 -10.73 12.04 -3.98
C GLU A 16 -11.82 12.21 -2.90
N MET A 17 -12.10 11.14 -2.17
CA MET A 17 -13.10 11.12 -1.10
C MET A 17 -12.46 10.57 0.17
N VAL A 18 -12.75 11.20 1.31
CA VAL A 18 -12.34 10.74 2.64
C VAL A 18 -13.58 10.47 3.47
N ALA A 19 -13.65 9.28 4.06
CA ALA A 19 -14.76 8.85 4.89
C ALA A 19 -14.26 8.13 6.16
N SER A 20 -15.07 8.18 7.22
CA SER A 20 -14.95 7.29 8.39
C SER A 20 -15.92 6.15 8.22
N TRP A 21 -15.48 4.96 8.63
CA TRP A 21 -16.36 3.81 8.75
C TRP A 21 -16.37 3.33 10.20
N SER A 22 -17.56 3.40 10.83
CA SER A 22 -17.79 2.74 12.10
C SER A 22 -18.03 1.24 11.88
N LEU A 23 -17.07 0.41 12.27
CA LEU A 23 -17.23 -1.05 12.20
C LEU A 23 -18.32 -1.58 13.14
N TYR A 24 -18.57 -0.89 14.25
CA TYR A 24 -19.60 -1.28 15.22
C TYR A 24 -21.02 -0.96 14.72
N LYS A 25 -21.23 0.26 14.19
CA LYS A 25 -22.55 0.70 13.71
C LYS A 25 -22.84 0.31 12.25
N GLY A 26 -21.81 -0.06 11.49
CA GLY A 26 -21.91 -0.29 10.06
C GLY A 26 -22.11 0.98 9.23
N THR A 27 -21.95 2.18 9.81
CA THR A 27 -22.24 3.46 9.16
C THR A 27 -20.98 4.11 8.57
N ILE A 28 -21.13 4.73 7.41
CA ILE A 28 -20.07 5.50 6.73
C ILE A 28 -20.43 6.99 6.78
N GLU A 29 -19.50 7.81 7.23
CA GLU A 29 -19.61 9.27 7.28
C GLU A 29 -18.58 9.89 6.34
N TRP A 30 -19.03 10.76 5.43
CA TRP A 30 -18.17 11.44 4.46
C TRP A 30 -17.67 12.77 5.04
N PHE A 31 -16.36 13.00 5.06
CA PHE A 31 -15.79 14.24 5.61
C PHE A 31 -15.30 15.19 4.53
N GLN A 32 -14.73 14.65 3.45
CA GLN A 32 -14.09 15.46 2.44
C GLN A 32 -14.32 14.84 1.07
N MET A 33 -14.72 15.67 0.12
CA MET A 33 -14.80 15.34 -1.29
C MET A 33 -14.06 16.44 -2.06
N SER A 34 -13.06 16.06 -2.86
CA SER A 34 -12.36 17.01 -3.70
C SER A 34 -13.26 17.50 -4.83
N ARG A 35 -12.90 18.63 -5.46
CA ARG A 35 -13.49 19.02 -6.74
C ARG A 35 -13.17 17.96 -7.80
N LEU A 36 -14.07 17.79 -8.77
CA LEU A 36 -13.85 16.94 -9.93
C LEU A 36 -12.64 17.44 -10.71
N LYS A 37 -11.66 16.56 -10.91
CA LYS A 37 -10.48 16.83 -11.76
C LYS A 37 -10.69 16.09 -13.08
N PRO A 38 -10.44 16.71 -14.25
CA PRO A 38 -10.47 15.99 -15.52
C PRO A 38 -9.51 14.79 -15.46
N ALA A 39 -9.97 13.61 -15.85
CA ALA A 39 -9.09 12.45 -15.94
C ALA A 39 -8.13 12.66 -17.11
N VAL A 40 -6.85 12.36 -16.89
CA VAL A 40 -5.82 12.41 -17.94
C VAL A 40 -6.26 11.50 -19.10
N PRO A 41 -6.21 11.97 -20.37
CA PRO A 41 -6.74 11.21 -21.49
C PRO A 41 -6.15 9.80 -21.57
N SER A 42 -7.04 8.83 -21.72
CA SER A 42 -6.77 7.39 -21.71
C SER A 42 -5.96 6.88 -22.91
N SER A 43 -5.54 7.73 -23.86
CA SER A 43 -4.72 7.31 -25.01
C SER A 43 -3.24 7.04 -24.67
N LEU A 44 -2.78 7.42 -23.47
CA LEU A 44 -1.38 7.27 -23.03
C LEU A 44 -1.22 6.50 -21.70
N THR A 45 -2.29 5.93 -21.16
CA THR A 45 -2.27 5.33 -19.81
C THR A 45 -2.89 3.93 -19.80
N THR A 46 -2.04 2.92 -19.80
CA THR A 46 -2.38 1.56 -19.33
C THR A 46 -3.02 1.68 -17.93
N GLY A 47 -4.03 0.86 -17.63
CA GLY A 47 -4.85 0.96 -16.41
C GLY A 47 -4.06 1.05 -15.09
N ALA A 48 -2.82 0.54 -15.05
CA ALA A 48 -1.90 0.68 -13.93
C ALA A 48 -1.51 2.14 -13.61
N ARG A 49 -1.43 3.03 -14.62
CA ARG A 49 -1.02 4.43 -14.43
C ARG A 49 -2.13 5.30 -13.83
N LYS A 50 -3.40 4.86 -13.89
CA LYS A 50 -4.55 5.57 -13.30
C LYS A 50 -4.53 5.57 -11.77
N TRP A 51 -3.95 4.54 -11.14
CA TRP A 51 -3.83 4.43 -9.67
C TRP A 51 -2.51 4.96 -9.12
N SER A 52 -1.54 5.22 -10.01
CA SER A 52 -0.24 5.80 -9.67
C SER A 52 -0.32 7.08 -8.80
N PRO A 53 -1.26 8.03 -9.01
CA PRO A 53 -1.36 9.21 -8.16
C PRO A 53 -2.13 8.97 -6.84
N ALA A 54 -2.92 7.90 -6.71
CA ALA A 54 -3.70 7.63 -5.49
C ALA A 54 -2.83 7.16 -4.32
N ALA A 55 -1.80 6.35 -4.60
CA ALA A 55 -0.89 5.84 -3.57
C ALA A 55 -0.07 6.96 -2.88
N PRO A 56 0.55 7.92 -3.60
CA PRO A 56 1.19 9.08 -2.98
C PRO A 56 0.26 9.91 -2.10
N ILE A 57 -1.00 10.09 -2.52
CA ILE A 57 -2.00 10.82 -1.75
C ILE A 57 -2.28 10.08 -0.43
N ALA A 58 -2.56 8.78 -0.48
CA ALA A 58 -2.77 7.97 0.72
C ALA A 58 -1.56 7.98 1.66
N ILE A 59 -0.34 7.92 1.13
CA ILE A 59 0.91 8.04 1.90
C ILE A 59 0.97 9.41 2.60
N SER A 60 0.66 10.51 1.91
CA SER A 60 0.67 11.85 2.50
C SER A 60 -0.35 12.01 3.63
N TYR A 61 -1.55 11.44 3.49
CA TYR A 61 -2.55 11.41 4.54
C TYR A 61 -2.06 10.59 5.73
N HIS A 62 -1.51 9.40 5.48
CA HIS A 62 -0.95 8.55 6.52
C HIS A 62 0.15 9.28 7.29
N GLN A 63 1.12 9.88 6.61
CA GLN A 63 2.21 10.62 7.26
C GLN A 63 1.70 11.82 8.09
N ARG A 64 0.73 12.57 7.57
CA ARG A 64 0.19 13.75 8.25
C ARG A 64 -0.60 13.41 9.52
N TYR A 65 -1.30 12.29 9.52
CA TYR A 65 -2.20 11.90 10.61
C TYR A 65 -1.68 10.73 11.46
N SER A 66 -0.46 10.25 11.19
CA SER A 66 0.17 9.20 12.01
C SER A 66 0.63 9.77 13.35
N CYS A 67 0.27 9.08 14.42
CA CYS A 67 0.83 9.34 15.75
C CYS A 67 1.91 8.30 16.05
N LEU A 68 2.91 8.70 16.84
CA LEU A 68 3.87 7.75 17.40
C LEU A 68 3.11 6.72 18.24
N ARG A 69 3.26 5.44 17.87
CA ARG A 69 2.68 4.32 18.61
C ARG A 69 3.75 3.68 19.49
N SER A 70 3.35 3.18 20.65
CA SER A 70 4.25 2.38 21.50
C SER A 70 4.70 1.13 20.74
N SER A 71 5.90 0.64 21.03
CA SER A 71 6.45 -0.59 20.46
C SER A 71 5.50 -1.78 20.58
N ASP A 72 4.70 -1.80 21.65
CA ASP A 72 3.82 -2.92 22.01
C ASP A 72 2.53 -2.95 21.18
N THR A 73 2.20 -1.84 20.51
CA THR A 73 1.04 -1.73 19.60
C THR A 73 1.46 -1.77 18.12
N SER A 74 2.73 -2.10 17.85
CA SER A 74 3.23 -2.25 16.49
C SER A 74 2.71 -3.53 15.84
N VAL A 75 2.20 -3.40 14.61
CA VAL A 75 1.86 -4.55 13.77
C VAL A 75 3.15 -5.04 13.13
N ARG A 76 3.52 -6.30 13.38
CA ARG A 76 4.72 -6.91 12.79
C ARG A 76 4.40 -7.48 11.42
N ALA A 77 5.18 -7.07 10.42
CA ALA A 77 5.13 -7.62 9.07
C ALA A 77 6.49 -8.26 8.75
N PHE A 78 6.49 -9.55 8.42
CA PHE A 78 7.67 -10.28 7.99
C PHE A 78 7.49 -10.72 6.55
N SER A 79 8.43 -10.39 5.68
CA SER A 79 8.41 -10.86 4.29
C SER A 79 9.82 -11.10 3.78
N ASN A 80 10.02 -12.21 3.06
CA ASN A 80 11.23 -12.50 2.31
C ASN A 80 10.84 -12.74 0.85
N HIS A 81 11.26 -11.86 -0.04
CA HIS A 81 10.82 -11.86 -1.43
C HIS A 81 11.83 -12.54 -2.36
N THR A 82 12.62 -13.51 -1.88
CA THR A 82 13.65 -14.19 -2.70
C THR A 82 13.07 -14.79 -3.97
N VAL A 83 11.92 -15.46 -3.88
CA VAL A 83 11.25 -16.10 -5.03
C VAL A 83 10.81 -15.08 -6.08
N PHE A 84 10.44 -13.85 -5.66
CA PHE A 84 9.90 -12.82 -6.55
C PHE A 84 10.94 -11.83 -7.06
N SER A 85 11.96 -11.53 -6.25
CA SER A 85 12.95 -10.49 -6.53
C SER A 85 14.35 -11.03 -6.81
N GLY A 86 14.57 -12.35 -6.63
CA GLY A 86 15.89 -12.97 -6.64
C GLY A 86 16.80 -12.56 -5.48
N LYS A 87 16.32 -11.70 -4.57
CA LYS A 87 17.10 -11.15 -3.46
C LYS A 87 16.53 -11.64 -2.13
N SER A 88 17.32 -12.38 -1.38
CA SER A 88 16.96 -12.80 -0.03
C SER A 88 17.27 -11.70 1.00
N LEU A 89 16.50 -11.69 2.09
CA LEU A 89 16.89 -11.00 3.31
C LEU A 89 18.30 -11.40 3.74
N ARG A 90 19.06 -10.43 4.24
CA ARG A 90 20.44 -10.63 4.74
C ARG A 90 20.48 -10.89 6.25
N CYS A 91 19.49 -10.37 6.98
CA CYS A 91 19.42 -10.56 8.42
C CYS A 91 17.98 -10.50 8.92
N LEU A 92 17.74 -11.15 10.06
CA LEU A 92 16.54 -11.02 10.87
C LEU A 92 16.96 -10.44 12.21
N ARG A 93 16.34 -9.35 12.63
CA ARG A 93 16.65 -8.66 13.90
C ARG A 93 15.54 -8.91 14.90
N HIS A 94 15.92 -9.22 16.14
CA HIS A 94 14.96 -9.26 17.24
C HIS A 94 14.54 -7.82 17.59
N THR A 95 13.25 -7.58 17.81
CA THR A 95 12.70 -6.23 18.00
C THR A 95 13.13 -5.59 19.33
N PHE A 96 13.35 -6.40 20.37
CA PHE A 96 13.61 -5.93 21.74
C PHE A 96 14.98 -6.28 22.28
N LEU A 97 15.64 -7.25 21.67
CA LEU A 97 16.91 -7.77 22.15
C LEU A 97 17.96 -7.37 21.11
N PRO A 98 19.19 -7.05 21.52
CA PRO A 98 20.29 -6.73 20.61
C PRO A 98 20.83 -8.00 19.93
N VAL A 99 19.93 -8.79 19.34
CA VAL A 99 20.22 -10.08 18.71
C VAL A 99 19.80 -10.01 17.24
N SER A 100 20.66 -10.50 16.36
CA SER A 100 20.38 -10.61 14.93
C SER A 100 20.87 -11.95 14.38
N LEU A 101 20.04 -12.58 13.57
CA LEU A 101 20.41 -13.74 12.76
C LEU A 101 20.88 -13.27 11.39
N THR A 102 22.11 -13.60 11.02
CA THR A 102 22.64 -13.35 9.68
C THR A 102 22.27 -14.51 8.77
N LEU A 103 21.64 -14.21 7.63
CA LEU A 103 21.25 -15.19 6.63
C LEU A 103 22.35 -15.27 5.57
N LEU A 104 22.99 -16.44 5.47
CA LEU A 104 23.99 -16.69 4.44
C LEU A 104 23.30 -16.83 3.08
N PRO A 105 23.94 -16.38 1.98
CA PRO A 105 23.44 -16.65 0.64
C PRO A 105 23.25 -18.15 0.47
N LEU A 106 22.16 -18.56 -0.18
CA LEU A 106 22.05 -19.91 -0.72
C LEU A 106 23.09 -20.01 -1.85
N THR A 107 24.34 -20.29 -1.50
CA THR A 107 25.27 -20.89 -2.47
C THR A 107 24.65 -22.23 -2.81
N HIS A 108 24.43 -22.50 -4.10
CA HIS A 108 24.07 -23.83 -4.58
C HIS A 108 25.12 -24.83 -4.08
N SER A 109 24.90 -25.44 -2.91
CA SER A 109 25.52 -26.71 -2.54
C SER A 109 24.76 -27.83 -3.23
N SER A 110 24.75 -27.76 -4.57
CA SER A 110 24.45 -28.91 -5.42
C SER A 110 25.71 -29.78 -5.47
N SER A 111 26.01 -30.48 -4.39
CA SER A 111 26.80 -31.73 -4.34
C SER A 111 27.16 -32.05 -2.90
N VAL A 112 27.25 -33.35 -2.61
CA VAL A 112 27.70 -33.96 -1.35
C VAL A 112 26.61 -34.14 -0.29
N LEU A 113 25.76 -35.17 -0.50
CA LEU A 113 25.64 -36.35 0.39
C LEU A 113 24.50 -37.25 -0.10
N ALA A 114 24.76 -37.98 -1.18
CA ALA A 114 24.07 -39.22 -1.52
C ALA A 114 25.14 -40.28 -1.82
N GLN A 115 25.94 -40.59 -0.79
CA GLN A 115 26.68 -41.83 -0.67
C GLN A 115 26.64 -42.22 0.81
N ASN A 116 25.66 -43.06 1.14
CA ASN A 116 25.77 -44.25 1.98
C ASN A 116 24.47 -45.04 1.82
#